data_AF-A0A3A4ZGT9-F1
#
_entry.id   AF-A0A3A4ZGT9-F1
#
_cell.length_a   1.000
_cell.length_b   1.000
_cell.length_c   1.000
_cell.angle_alpha   90.00
_cell.angle_beta   90.00
_cell.angle_gamma   90.00
#
_symmetry.space_group_name_H-M   'P 1'
#
loop_
_entity.id
_entity.type
_entity.pdbx_description
1 polymer ?
#
loop_
_entity_poly.entity_id
_entity_poly.type
_entity_poly.pdbx_seq_one_letter_code
_entity_poly.pdbx_strand_id
1 'polypeptide(L)'
;MEMENLTDKQLEDIVRKAENTHVSGSQFEKAQIELEIRRKRRLFEQQEKIFKTLQTRLDKIIQILTYINNKPFVAILSAGLGAIIVGVLINLASAYFQSLFGL
;
A
#
# COMPACT_ATOMS: atom_id res chain seq x y z
N MET A 1 -26.02 -15.33 -25.80
CA MET A 1 -26.09 -14.48 -24.60
C MET A 1 -24.71 -13.88 -24.39
N GLU A 2 -24.60 -12.55 -24.41
CA GLU A 2 -23.33 -11.85 -24.20
C GLU A 2 -22.94 -11.90 -22.72
N MET A 3 -21.76 -12.45 -22.43
CA MET A 3 -21.27 -12.68 -21.06
C MET A 3 -20.92 -11.38 -20.32
N GLU A 4 -20.75 -10.28 -21.05
CA GLU A 4 -20.43 -8.95 -20.54
C GLU A 4 -21.52 -8.38 -19.62
N ASN A 5 -22.78 -8.80 -19.82
CA ASN A 5 -23.93 -8.33 -19.07
C ASN A 5 -24.27 -9.18 -17.82
N LEU A 6 -23.45 -10.19 -17.49
CA LEU A 6 -23.69 -11.05 -16.33
C LEU A 6 -23.04 -10.47 -15.07
N THR A 7 -23.79 -10.51 -13.96
CA THR A 7 -23.26 -10.16 -12.64
C THR A 7 -22.26 -11.21 -12.16
N ASP A 8 -21.32 -10.82 -11.29
CA ASP A 8 -20.28 -11.72 -10.78
C ASP A 8 -20.83 -13.02 -10.19
N LYS A 9 -21.97 -12.95 -9.49
CA LYS A 9 -22.65 -14.11 -8.91
C LYS A 9 -23.13 -15.10 -9.98
N GLN A 10 -23.56 -14.59 -11.14
CA GLN A 10 -24.00 -15.42 -12.26
C GLN A 10 -22.82 -16.06 -12.99
N LEU A 11 -21.70 -15.34 -13.13
CA LEU A 11 -20.45 -15.90 -13.65
C LEU A 11 -19.91 -17.01 -12.73
N GLU A 12 -19.97 -16.81 -11.43
CA GLU A 12 -19.52 -17.78 -10.42
C GLU A 12 -20.41 -19.03 -10.39
N ASP A 13 -21.73 -18.89 -10.55
CA ASP A 13 -22.64 -20.04 -10.69
C ASP A 13 -22.42 -20.84 -11.98
N ILE A 14 -22.04 -20.18 -13.08
CA ILE A 14 -21.67 -20.85 -14.34
C ILE A 14 -20.37 -21.65 -14.17
N VAL A 15 -19.35 -21.03 -13.58
CA VAL A 15 -18.06 -21.69 -13.30
C VAL A 15 -18.26 -22.88 -12.37
N ARG A 16 -19.03 -22.72 -11.28
CA ARG A 16 -19.31 -23.80 -10.33
C ARG A 16 -20.11 -24.94 -10.95
N LYS A 17 -21.09 -24.65 -11.82
CA LYS A 17 -21.82 -25.69 -12.56
C LYS A 17 -20.91 -26.45 -13.52
N ALA A 18 -20.04 -25.75 -14.23
CA ALA A 18 -19.10 -26.36 -15.18
C ALA A 18 -18.01 -27.20 -14.50
N GLU A 19 -17.48 -26.75 -13.35
CA GLU A 19 -16.55 -27.53 -12.51
C GLU A 19 -17.21 -28.82 -12.01
N ASN A 20 -18.45 -28.74 -11.52
CA ASN A 20 -19.18 -29.90 -11.01
C ASN A 20 -19.64 -30.87 -12.11
N THR A 21 -19.61 -30.46 -13.39
CA THR A 21 -20.04 -31.28 -14.53
C THR A 21 -18.88 -31.69 -15.45
N HIS A 22 -17.63 -31.35 -15.13
CA HIS A 22 -16.44 -31.60 -15.97
C HIS A 22 -16.63 -31.15 -17.43
N VAL A 23 -17.38 -30.08 -17.68
CA VAL A 23 -17.61 -29.57 -19.03
C VAL A 23 -16.55 -28.53 -19.38
N SER A 24 -15.45 -28.99 -19.99
CA SER A 24 -14.47 -28.13 -20.64
C SER A 24 -15.04 -27.60 -21.96
N GLY A 25 -15.33 -26.30 -22.02
CA GLY A 25 -15.86 -25.64 -23.21
C GLY A 25 -15.69 -24.13 -23.18
N SER A 26 -15.80 -23.49 -24.35
CA SER A 26 -15.50 -22.07 -24.59
C SER A 26 -16.17 -21.09 -23.60
N GLN A 27 -17.33 -21.42 -23.04
CA GLN A 27 -18.01 -20.57 -22.05
C GLN A 27 -17.42 -20.65 -20.65
N PHE A 28 -16.88 -21.79 -20.24
CA PHE A 28 -16.21 -21.94 -18.95
C PHE A 28 -14.88 -21.16 -18.92
N GLU A 29 -14.06 -21.33 -19.97
CA GLU A 29 -12.79 -20.60 -20.10
C GLU A 29 -13.02 -19.08 -20.17
N LYS A 30 -14.02 -18.63 -20.94
CA LYS A 30 -14.38 -17.22 -21.01
C LYS A 30 -14.84 -16.67 -19.65
N ALA A 31 -15.59 -17.43 -18.86
CA ALA A 31 -16.04 -17.01 -17.54
C ALA A 31 -14.88 -16.94 -16.53
N GLN A 32 -13.94 -17.88 -16.59
CA GLN A 32 -12.71 -17.84 -15.78
C GLN A 32 -11.84 -16.64 -16.13
N ILE A 33 -11.60 -16.38 -17.42
CA ILE A 33 -10.81 -15.24 -17.89
C ILE A 33 -11.46 -13.92 -17.45
N GLU A 34 -12.78 -13.79 -17.62
CA GLU A 34 -13.53 -12.59 -17.22
C GLU A 34 -13.42 -12.34 -15.69
N LEU A 35 -13.57 -13.39 -14.88
CA LEU A 35 -13.40 -13.29 -13.41
C LEU A 35 -11.97 -12.91 -13.03
N GLU A 36 -10.97 -13.46 -13.71
CA GLU A 36 -9.56 -13.14 -13.46
C GLU A 36 -9.23 -11.69 -13.82
N ILE A 37 -9.74 -11.19 -14.95
CA ILE A 37 -9.62 -9.78 -15.35
C ILE A 37 -10.28 -8.87 -14.32
N ARG A 38 -11.50 -9.18 -13.87
CA ARG A 38 -12.20 -8.40 -12.83
C ARG A 38 -11.44 -8.39 -11.50
N ARG A 39 -10.88 -9.54 -11.08
CA ARG A 39 -10.03 -9.61 -9.87
C ARG A 39 -8.78 -8.74 -10.03
N LYS A 40 -8.07 -8.83 -11.16
CA LYS A 40 -6.89 -7.99 -11.43
C LYS A 40 -7.24 -6.51 -11.47
N ARG A 41 -8.38 -6.12 -12.07
CA ARG A 41 -8.85 -4.72 -12.10
C ARG A 41 -9.11 -4.17 -10.69
N ARG A 42 -9.77 -4.94 -9.82
CA ARG A 42 -9.98 -4.57 -8.41
C ARG A 42 -8.68 -4.39 -7.65
N LEU A 43 -7.70 -5.25 -7.88
CA LEU A 43 -6.36 -5.11 -7.28
C LEU A 43 -5.65 -3.85 -7.77
N PHE A 44 -5.74 -3.54 -9.06
CA PHE A 44 -5.20 -2.30 -9.62
C PHE A 44 -5.87 -1.04 -9.06
N GLU A 45 -7.20 -1.03 -8.93
CA GLU A 45 -7.92 0.10 -8.32
C GLU A 45 -7.55 0.28 -6.84
N GLN A 46 -7.35 -0.81 -6.10
CA GLN A 46 -6.87 -0.74 -4.71
C GLN A 46 -5.44 -0.20 -4.65
N GLN A 47 -4.54 -0.67 -5.51
CA GLN A 47 -3.18 -0.15 -5.61
C GLN A 47 -3.17 1.34 -5.98
N GLU A 48 -4.01 1.78 -6.92
CA GLU A 48 -4.12 3.18 -7.32
C GLU A 48 -4.60 4.07 -6.17
N LYS A 49 -5.57 3.61 -5.36
CA LYS A 49 -6.02 4.33 -4.17
C LYS A 49 -4.91 4.46 -3.12
N ILE A 50 -4.14 3.39 -2.91
CA ILE A 50 -3.00 3.42 -1.99
C ILE A 50 -1.94 4.39 -2.50
N PHE A 51 -1.63 4.34 -3.79
CA PHE A 51 -0.64 5.20 -4.42
C PHE A 51 -1.03 6.68 -4.34
N LYS A 52 -2.29 7.02 -4.65
CA LYS A 52 -2.82 8.39 -4.50
C LYS A 52 -2.74 8.90 -3.06
N THR A 53 -3.03 8.02 -2.10
CA THR A 53 -2.95 8.36 -0.66
C THR A 53 -1.51 8.60 -0.24
N LEU A 54 -0.57 7.76 -0.68
CA LEU A 54 0.86 7.92 -0.43
C LEU A 54 1.40 9.20 -1.07
N GLN A 55 1.06 9.45 -2.33
CA GLN A 55 1.47 10.66 -3.06
C GLN A 55 1.00 11.93 -2.34
N THR A 56 -0.26 11.96 -1.90
CA THR A 56 -0.81 13.10 -1.14
C THR A 56 -0.07 13.33 0.19
N ARG A 57 0.35 12.25 0.87
CA ARG A 57 1.13 12.34 2.12
C ARG A 57 2.56 12.81 1.86
N LEU A 58 3.19 12.31 0.80
CA LEU A 58 4.53 12.72 0.39
C LEU A 58 4.55 14.19 -0.03
N ASP A 59 3.56 14.67 -0.78
CA ASP A 59 3.44 16.07 -1.18
C ASP A 59 3.34 17.00 0.04
N LYS A 60 2.60 16.61 1.07
CA LYS A 60 2.54 17.36 2.34
C LYS A 60 3.91 17.42 3.04
N ILE A 61 4.64 16.30 3.07
CA ILE A 61 5.99 16.25 3.65
C ILE A 61 6.94 17.15 2.85
N ILE A 62 6.88 17.11 1.52
CA ILE A 62 7.70 17.95 0.64
C ILE A 62 7.37 19.42 0.85
N GLN A 63 6.10 19.79 0.99
CA GLN A 63 5.69 21.17 1.31
C GLN A 63 6.24 21.64 2.65
N ILE A 64 6.18 20.79 3.68
CA ILE A 64 6.75 21.10 5.00
C ILE A 64 8.27 21.28 4.90
N LEU A 65 8.97 20.37 4.23
CA LEU A 65 10.42 20.46 4.02
C LEU A 65 10.80 21.71 3.22
N THR A 66 10.03 22.06 2.19
CA THR A 66 10.24 23.26 1.39
C THR A 66 10.00 24.52 2.21
N TYR A 67 8.95 24.54 3.04
CA TYR A 67 8.67 25.64 3.95
C TYR A 67 9.80 25.84 4.98
N ILE A 68 10.32 24.74 5.53
CA ILE A 68 11.46 24.74 6.45
C ILE A 68 12.72 25.25 5.73
N ASN A 69 13.00 24.78 4.51
CA ASN A 69 14.17 25.19 3.73
C ASN A 69 14.13 26.69 3.34
N ASN A 70 12.95 27.21 2.99
CA ASN A 70 12.77 28.63 2.65
C ASN A 70 12.78 29.55 3.89
N LYS A 71 12.84 29.01 5.10
CA LYS A 71 12.93 29.77 6.36
C LYS A 71 14.14 29.29 7.18
N PRO A 72 15.32 29.93 7.03
CA PRO A 72 16.55 29.45 7.65
C PRO A 72 16.45 29.31 9.18
N PHE A 73 15.65 30.16 9.84
CA PHE A 73 15.41 30.07 11.28
C PHE A 73 14.65 28.80 11.71
N VAL A 74 13.67 28.36 10.91
CA VAL A 74 12.90 27.14 11.17
C VAL A 74 13.75 25.90 10.90
N ALA A 75 14.57 25.94 9.85
CA ALA A 75 15.54 24.88 9.56
C ALA A 75 16.52 24.67 10.72
N ILE A 76 17.12 25.74 11.25
CA ILE A 76 18.04 25.69 12.38
C ILE A 76 17.36 25.13 13.65
N LEU A 77 16.14 25.60 13.97
CA LEU A 77 15.39 25.09 15.12
C LEU A 77 15.04 23.61 14.98
N SER A 78 14.63 23.17 13.78
CA SER A 78 14.30 21.77 13.52
C SER A 78 15.53 20.86 13.56
N ALA A 79 16.68 21.31 13.04
CA ALA A 79 17.94 20.59 13.13
C ALA A 79 18.44 20.48 14.58
N GLY A 80 18.31 21.55 15.36
CA GLY A 80 18.65 21.55 16.79
C GLY A 80 17.78 20.58 17.61
N LEU A 81 16.46 20.59 17.38
CA LEU A 81 15.54 19.62 18.00
C LEU A 81 15.87 18.17 17.60
N GLY A 82 16.14 17.95 16.31
CA GLY A 82 16.56 16.64 15.81
C GLY A 82 17.84 16.13 16.47
N ALA A 83 18.86 16.99 16.61
CA ALA A 83 20.12 16.65 17.27
C ALA A 83 19.93 16.27 18.75
N ILE A 84 19.04 16.98 19.47
CA ILE A 84 18.72 16.66 20.87
C ILE A 84 18.08 15.27 20.97
N ILE A 85 17.09 14.96 20.12
CA ILE A 85 16.40 13.66 20.14
C ILE A 85 17.39 12.53 19.82
N VAL A 86 18.23 12.69 18.80
CA VAL A 86 19.26 11.69 18.45
C VAL A 86 20.25 11.52 19.59
N GLY A 87 20.71 12.60 20.23
CA GLY A 87 21.61 12.53 21.39
C GLY A 87 21.00 11.79 22.58
N VAL A 88 19.71 12.02 22.87
CA VAL A 88 18.97 11.29 23.91
C VAL A 88 18.88 9.81 23.58
N LEU A 89 18.57 9.45 22.34
CA LEU A 89 18.50 8.05 21.91
C LEU A 89 19.85 7.34 22.01
N ILE A 90 20.94 8.01 21.61
CA ILE A 90 22.30 7.47 21.74
C ILE A 90 22.65 7.24 23.21
N ASN A 91 22.37 8.21 24.09
CA ASN A 91 22.61 8.06 25.53
C ASN A 91 21.79 6.93 26.14
N LEU A 92 20.53 6.79 25.75
CA LEU A 92 19.66 5.73 26.25
C LEU A 92 20.15 4.34 25.78
N ALA A 93 20.55 4.24 24.50
CA ALA A 93 21.13 3.03 23.93
C ALA A 93 22.46 2.67 24.60
N SER A 94 23.33 3.67 24.83
CA SER A 94 24.61 3.47 25.50
C SER A 94 24.44 3.02 26.95
N ALA A 95 23.52 3.63 27.70
CA ALA A 95 23.20 3.23 29.07
C ALA A 95 22.62 1.80 29.13
N TYR A 96 21.75 1.44 28.18
CA TYR A 96 21.22 0.08 28.07
C TYR A 96 22.33 -0.93 27.75
N PHE A 97 23.26 -0.58 26.87
CA PHE A 97 24.41 -1.43 26.51
C PHE A 97 25.37 -1.61 27.70
N GLN A 98 25.68 -0.55 28.45
CA GLN A 98 26.49 -0.62 29.68
C GLN A 98 25.83 -1.50 30.74
N SER A 99 24.51 -1.35 30.94
CA SER A 99 23.76 -2.20 31.87
C SER A 99 23.76 -3.68 31.49
N LEU A 100 23.82 -4.01 30.20
CA LEU A 100 23.79 -5.40 29.70
C LEU A 100 25.16 -6.07 29.72
N PHE A 101 26.22 -5.31 29.43
CA PHE A 101 27.57 -5.85 29.26
C PHE A 101 28.53 -5.54 30.41
N GLY A 102 28.07 -4.82 31.44
CA GLY A 102 28.80 -4.66 32.70
C GLY A 102 30.18 -4.02 32.55
N LEU A 103 30.22 -2.82 31.95
CA LEU A 103 31.36 -1.90 32.04
C LEU A 103 31.07 -0.83 33.10
#